data_AF-A0A6I6A1L8-F1
#
_entry.id   AF-A0A6I6A1L8-F1
#
_cell.length_a   1.000
_cell.length_b   1.000
_cell.length_c   1.000
_cell.angle_alpha   90.00
_cell.angle_beta   90.00
_cell.angle_gamma   90.00
#
_symmetry.space_group_name_H-M   'P 1'
#
loop_
_entity.id
_entity.type
_entity.pdbx_description
1 polymer ?
#
loop_
_entity_poly.entity_id
_entity_poly.type
_entity_poly.pdbx_seq_one_letter_code
_entity_poly.pdbx_strand_id
1 'polypeptide(L)'
;MTIFGPAVDRPDGLTYAVVLTRADRDAVVAALTAERFSGWVGPAEDGWVVAVPEAPLGHVAARRQHVEDLTVTLAAALAGPVVTVLVTRDELMELWAWDGPQELVAYVSDPAKADPDDETAMWSGPRGAHAAPALAALSGRPDAADDVRELLGEELGESEQESERLMALARLLGWPEWLVAVDSLPRRVPGGPDASAFLRLRVGRTGPAGVLAARAARVVRRDA
;
A
#
# COMPACT_ATOMS: atom_id res chain seq x y z
N MET A 1 21.97 -10.66 -36.00
CA MET A 1 22.50 -11.40 -34.84
C MET A 1 23.02 -10.36 -33.88
N THR A 2 22.16 -9.89 -32.99
CA THR A 2 22.47 -8.83 -32.03
C THR A 2 22.61 -9.49 -30.67
N ILE A 3 23.75 -9.27 -30.04
CA ILE A 3 24.19 -9.91 -28.79
C ILE A 3 23.52 -9.14 -27.65
N PHE A 4 22.54 -9.75 -26.98
CA PHE A 4 22.12 -9.29 -25.66
C PHE A 4 23.22 -9.69 -24.67
N GLY A 5 23.85 -8.69 -24.05
CA GLY A 5 24.71 -8.92 -22.89
C GLY A 5 23.91 -9.59 -21.76
N PRO A 6 24.56 -10.31 -20.84
CA PRO A 6 23.87 -10.89 -19.71
C PRO A 6 23.16 -9.78 -18.94
N ALA A 7 21.85 -9.94 -18.71
CA ALA A 7 21.08 -9.11 -17.81
C ALA A 7 21.85 -9.02 -16.49
N VAL A 8 22.28 -7.81 -16.14
CA VAL A 8 22.89 -7.54 -14.84
C VAL A 8 21.81 -7.89 -13.82
N ASP A 9 22.07 -8.89 -13.00
CA ASP A 9 21.20 -9.39 -11.94
C ASP A 9 21.01 -8.25 -10.93
N ARG A 10 20.04 -7.37 -11.20
CA ARG A 10 19.65 -6.28 -10.29
C ARG A 10 19.00 -6.96 -9.09
N PRO A 11 19.31 -6.56 -7.85
CA PRO A 11 18.58 -7.05 -6.70
C PRO A 11 17.08 -6.88 -6.96
N ASP A 12 16.29 -7.95 -6.78
CA ASP A 12 14.83 -7.84 -6.83
C ASP A 12 14.42 -6.69 -5.91
N GLY A 13 13.73 -5.68 -6.46
CA GLY A 13 13.28 -4.55 -5.67
C GLY A 13 12.27 -4.99 -4.60
N LEU A 14 11.98 -4.11 -3.65
CA LEU A 14 11.12 -4.45 -2.51
C LEU A 14 9.65 -4.56 -2.93
N THR A 15 8.95 -5.53 -2.37
CA THR A 15 7.49 -5.64 -2.47
C THR A 15 6.86 -5.36 -1.12
N TYR A 16 6.05 -4.31 -1.03
CA TYR A 16 5.40 -3.89 0.20
C TYR A 16 4.06 -3.23 -0.09
N ALA A 17 3.20 -3.18 0.92
CA ALA A 17 1.95 -2.46 0.84
C ALA A 17 1.70 -1.70 2.13
N VAL A 18 0.91 -0.64 2.02
CA VAL A 18 0.48 0.20 3.13
C VAL A 18 -0.99 0.57 2.94
N VAL A 19 -1.72 0.64 4.05
CA VAL A 19 -3.08 1.17 4.10
C VAL A 19 -3.05 2.39 5.02
N LEU A 20 -3.27 3.56 4.46
CA LEU A 20 -3.37 4.84 5.16
C LEU A 20 -4.83 5.17 5.40
N THR A 21 -5.16 5.64 6.59
CA THR A 21 -6.51 6.13 6.89
C THR A 21 -6.50 7.33 7.81
N ARG A 22 -7.47 8.24 7.63
CA ARG A 22 -7.71 9.39 8.51
C ARG A 22 -8.81 9.05 9.50
N ALA A 23 -8.47 8.28 10.51
CA ALA A 23 -9.39 7.89 11.58
C ALA A 23 -8.64 7.79 12.91
N ASP A 24 -9.40 7.75 14.01
CA ASP A 24 -8.84 7.45 15.32
C ASP A 24 -8.16 6.07 15.30
N ARG A 25 -6.96 5.99 15.89
CA ARG A 25 -6.15 4.77 15.86
C ARG A 25 -6.85 3.58 16.49
N ASP A 26 -7.58 3.78 17.59
CA ASP A 26 -8.25 2.67 18.27
C ASP A 26 -9.43 2.16 17.43
N ALA A 27 -10.12 3.05 16.72
CA ALA A 27 -11.14 2.66 15.73
C ALA A 27 -10.54 1.84 14.58
N VAL A 28 -9.38 2.24 14.05
CA VAL A 28 -8.66 1.50 13.00
C VAL A 28 -8.25 0.11 13.49
N VAL A 29 -7.68 0.03 14.70
CA VAL A 29 -7.29 -1.24 15.32
C VAL A 29 -8.52 -2.15 15.54
N ALA A 30 -9.66 -1.59 15.97
CA ALA A 30 -10.89 -2.35 16.14
C ALA A 30 -11.41 -2.91 14.81
N ALA A 31 -11.42 -2.11 13.73
CA ALA A 31 -11.84 -2.54 12.41
C ALA A 31 -10.93 -3.65 11.85
N LEU A 32 -9.60 -3.46 11.91
CA LEU A 32 -8.63 -4.47 11.48
C LEU A 32 -8.71 -5.77 12.31
N THR A 33 -9.03 -5.64 13.61
CA THR A 33 -9.25 -6.79 14.49
C THR A 33 -10.49 -7.58 14.07
N ALA A 34 -11.60 -6.91 13.76
CA ALA A 34 -12.82 -7.54 13.28
C ALA A 34 -12.58 -8.31 11.97
N GLU A 35 -11.77 -7.75 11.07
CA GLU A 35 -11.38 -8.38 9.81
C GLU A 35 -10.29 -9.44 9.95
N ARG A 36 -9.81 -9.70 11.17
CA ARG A 36 -8.74 -10.68 11.45
C ARG A 36 -7.49 -10.39 10.63
N PHE A 37 -7.15 -9.11 10.48
CA PHE A 37 -5.96 -8.64 9.79
C PHE A 37 -4.66 -9.19 10.39
N SER A 38 -3.65 -9.41 9.55
CA SER A 38 -2.31 -9.80 9.96
C SER A 38 -1.28 -8.82 9.41
N GLY A 39 -0.64 -8.07 10.30
CA GLY A 39 0.19 -6.93 9.93
C GLY A 39 0.58 -6.07 11.13
N TRP A 40 1.03 -4.86 10.87
CA TRP A 40 1.38 -3.87 11.88
C TRP A 40 0.46 -2.66 11.75
N VAL A 41 0.19 -1.99 12.86
CA VAL A 41 -0.55 -0.72 12.89
C VAL A 41 0.33 0.32 13.58
N GLY A 42 0.76 1.33 12.83
CA GLY A 42 1.60 2.42 13.31
C GLY A 42 0.88 3.33 14.31
N PRO A 43 1.60 4.28 14.93
CA PRO A 43 0.98 5.38 15.65
C PRO A 43 0.19 6.29 14.68
N ALA A 44 -0.65 7.17 15.25
CA ALA A 44 -1.21 8.26 14.47
C ALA A 44 -0.15 9.35 14.27
N GLU A 45 0.08 9.77 13.03
CA GLU A 45 1.07 10.78 12.64
C GLU A 45 0.45 11.69 11.59
N ASP A 46 0.47 13.00 11.81
CA ASP A 46 -0.09 14.02 10.90
C ASP A 46 -1.54 13.74 10.46
N GLY A 47 -2.33 13.12 11.34
CA GLY A 47 -3.73 12.78 11.10
C GLY A 47 -3.94 11.47 10.31
N TRP A 48 -2.87 10.73 10.03
CA TRP A 48 -2.89 9.43 9.37
C TRP A 48 -2.55 8.30 10.34
N VAL A 49 -3.23 7.17 10.18
CA VAL A 49 -2.85 5.89 10.77
C VAL A 49 -2.48 4.95 9.62
N VAL A 50 -1.30 4.34 9.73
CA VAL A 50 -0.76 3.43 8.71
C VAL A 50 -0.85 1.99 9.21
N ALA A 51 -1.49 1.12 8.42
CA ALA A 51 -1.44 -0.32 8.59
C ALA A 51 -0.57 -0.96 7.50
N VAL A 52 0.29 -1.89 7.90
CA VAL A 52 1.24 -2.58 7.01
C VAL A 52 0.93 -4.08 7.02
N PRO A 53 0.39 -4.68 5.95
CA PRO A 53 0.15 -6.12 5.89
C PRO A 53 1.44 -6.95 6.00
N GLU A 54 1.36 -8.13 6.62
CA GLU A 54 2.48 -9.08 6.69
C GLU A 54 2.81 -9.73 5.34
N ALA A 55 1.81 -9.86 4.45
CA ALA A 55 1.95 -10.50 3.15
C ALA A 55 1.29 -9.60 2.08
N PRO A 56 2.03 -8.63 1.50
CA PRO A 56 1.46 -7.60 0.62
C PRO A 56 0.74 -8.17 -0.61
N LEU A 57 1.28 -9.24 -1.21
CA LEU A 57 0.67 -9.95 -2.36
C LEU A 57 -0.27 -11.10 -1.95
N GLY A 58 -0.42 -11.37 -0.66
CA GLY A 58 -1.19 -12.50 -0.15
C GLY A 58 -2.50 -12.09 0.51
N HIS A 59 -3.16 -13.07 1.14
CA HIS A 59 -4.34 -12.78 1.96
C HIS A 59 -3.95 -12.06 3.26
N VAL A 60 -4.37 -10.81 3.40
CA VAL A 60 -4.02 -9.95 4.54
C VAL A 60 -5.01 -10.09 5.71
N ALA A 61 -6.24 -10.48 5.42
CA ALA A 61 -7.35 -10.55 6.38
C ALA A 61 -8.16 -11.86 6.24
N ALA A 62 -9.28 -11.96 6.95
CA ALA A 62 -10.23 -13.07 6.82
C ALA A 62 -10.80 -13.16 5.40
N ARG A 63 -11.53 -14.24 5.11
CA ARG A 63 -12.27 -14.41 3.85
C ARG A 63 -11.43 -14.26 2.57
N ARG A 64 -10.12 -14.51 2.66
CA ARG A 64 -9.16 -14.42 1.55
C ARG A 64 -9.06 -13.00 0.95
N GLN A 65 -9.28 -11.98 1.76
CA GLN A 65 -9.13 -10.60 1.30
C GLN A 65 -7.66 -10.27 1.00
N HIS A 66 -7.43 -9.68 -0.18
CA HIS A 66 -6.21 -8.99 -0.56
C HIS A 66 -6.20 -7.57 0.02
N VAL A 67 -5.10 -6.83 -0.18
CA VAL A 67 -4.96 -5.47 0.37
C VAL A 67 -5.99 -4.50 -0.23
N GLU A 68 -6.33 -4.65 -1.52
CA GLU A 68 -7.39 -3.88 -2.17
C GLU A 68 -8.75 -4.13 -1.51
N ASP A 69 -9.18 -5.39 -1.34
CA ASP A 69 -10.45 -5.75 -0.68
C ASP A 69 -10.56 -5.20 0.75
N LEU A 70 -9.44 -5.20 1.48
CA LEU A 70 -9.37 -4.66 2.83
C LEU A 70 -9.61 -3.14 2.83
N THR A 71 -9.15 -2.43 1.79
CA THR A 71 -9.39 -0.98 1.60
C THR A 71 -10.87 -0.67 1.60
N VAL A 72 -11.64 -1.37 0.76
CA VAL A 72 -13.10 -1.21 0.65
C VAL A 72 -13.77 -1.48 2.00
N THR A 73 -13.35 -2.57 2.65
CA THR A 73 -13.90 -2.98 3.94
C THR A 73 -13.65 -1.94 5.03
N LEU A 74 -12.44 -1.39 5.09
CA LEU A 74 -12.08 -0.36 6.07
C LEU A 74 -12.75 0.97 5.77
N ALA A 75 -12.84 1.37 4.50
CA ALA A 75 -13.50 2.61 4.11
C ALA A 75 -14.98 2.59 4.53
N ALA A 76 -15.66 1.46 4.32
CA ALA A 76 -17.03 1.25 4.80
C ALA A 76 -17.14 1.25 6.33
N ALA A 77 -16.20 0.60 7.04
CA ALA A 77 -16.23 0.49 8.50
C ALA A 77 -15.92 1.81 9.21
N LEU A 78 -15.02 2.61 8.66
CA LEU A 78 -14.55 3.87 9.23
C LEU A 78 -15.34 5.08 8.72
N ALA A 79 -16.13 4.92 7.65
CA ALA A 79 -16.90 5.97 7.00
C ALA A 79 -16.06 7.21 6.67
N GLY A 80 -14.86 6.98 6.13
CA GLY A 80 -13.92 8.06 5.83
C GLY A 80 -12.77 7.63 4.92
N PRO A 81 -11.74 8.50 4.79
CA PRO A 81 -10.64 8.30 3.86
C PRO A 81 -9.81 7.05 4.16
N VAL A 82 -9.65 6.20 3.15
CA VAL A 82 -8.70 5.08 3.14
C VAL A 82 -7.97 5.05 1.81
N VAL A 83 -6.64 5.06 1.86
CA VAL A 83 -5.75 4.95 0.71
C VAL A 83 -4.89 3.72 0.88
N THR A 84 -4.79 2.90 -0.15
CA THR A 84 -3.90 1.75 -0.18
C THR A 84 -2.89 1.93 -1.29
N VAL A 85 -1.63 1.66 -0.98
CA VAL A 85 -0.54 1.59 -1.96
C VAL A 85 0.07 0.22 -1.90
N LEU A 86 0.24 -0.43 -3.05
CA LEU A 86 0.98 -1.66 -3.24
C LEU A 86 2.13 -1.36 -4.20
N VAL A 87 3.36 -1.60 -3.75
CA VAL A 87 4.55 -1.56 -4.60
C VAL A 87 5.03 -2.99 -4.78
N THR A 88 5.20 -3.41 -6.03
CA THR A 88 5.67 -4.74 -6.39
C THR A 88 7.04 -4.65 -7.03
N ARG A 89 8.03 -5.28 -6.39
CA ARG A 89 9.43 -5.36 -6.83
C ARG A 89 10.07 -3.99 -7.11
N ASP A 90 9.55 -2.93 -6.49
CA ASP A 90 9.91 -1.54 -6.77
C ASP A 90 9.77 -1.09 -8.24
N GLU A 91 8.98 -1.85 -9.02
CA GLU A 91 8.82 -1.71 -10.47
C GLU A 91 7.39 -1.39 -10.92
N LEU A 92 6.42 -1.63 -10.03
CA LEU A 92 4.99 -1.40 -10.26
C LEU A 92 4.37 -0.83 -8.99
N MET A 93 3.64 0.28 -9.12
CA MET A 93 2.84 0.86 -8.06
C MET A 93 1.37 0.82 -8.44
N GLU A 94 0.57 0.24 -7.56
CA GLU A 94 -0.88 0.29 -7.61
C GLU A 94 -1.40 1.08 -6.41
N LEU A 95 -2.42 1.90 -6.63
CA LEU A 95 -2.99 2.78 -5.61
C LEU A 95 -4.50 2.84 -5.73
N TRP A 96 -5.17 2.63 -4.61
CA TRP A 96 -6.62 2.78 -4.50
C TRP A 96 -6.97 3.77 -3.40
N ALA A 97 -7.93 4.64 -3.64
CA ALA A 97 -8.40 5.60 -2.64
C ALA A 97 -9.93 5.61 -2.58
N TRP A 98 -10.44 5.54 -1.35
CA TRP A 98 -11.85 5.49 -1.03
C TRP A 98 -12.20 6.56 0.00
N ASP A 99 -13.41 7.10 -0.10
CA ASP A 99 -14.04 7.89 0.95
C ASP A 99 -15.39 7.26 1.29
N GLY A 100 -15.45 6.55 2.41
CA GLY A 100 -16.60 5.71 2.74
C GLY A 100 -16.87 4.66 1.65
N PRO A 101 -18.09 4.59 1.07
CA PRO A 101 -18.43 3.63 0.03
C PRO A 101 -18.04 4.09 -1.40
N GLN A 102 -17.46 5.28 -1.56
CA GLN A 102 -17.13 5.83 -2.87
C GLN A 102 -15.67 5.59 -3.22
N GLU A 103 -15.42 4.90 -4.34
CA GLU A 103 -14.10 4.86 -4.95
C GLU A 103 -13.80 6.21 -5.61
N LEU A 104 -12.64 6.78 -5.29
CA LEU A 104 -12.17 8.06 -5.82
C LEU A 104 -10.99 7.89 -6.78
N VAL A 105 -10.13 6.89 -6.53
CA VAL A 105 -8.91 6.65 -7.30
C VAL A 105 -8.69 5.15 -7.44
N ALA A 106 -8.41 4.74 -8.68
CA ALA A 106 -7.77 3.48 -9.01
C ALA A 106 -6.63 3.81 -9.98
N TYR A 107 -5.39 3.62 -9.53
CA TYR A 107 -4.17 3.99 -10.24
C TYR A 107 -3.25 2.78 -10.39
N VAL A 108 -2.62 2.68 -11.55
CA VAL A 108 -1.57 1.72 -11.83
C VAL A 108 -0.48 2.41 -12.66
N SER A 109 0.77 2.33 -12.20
CA SER A 109 1.89 3.02 -12.86
C SER A 109 2.29 2.42 -14.20
N ASP A 110 2.16 1.10 -14.34
CA ASP A 110 2.50 0.36 -15.55
C ASP A 110 1.45 -0.74 -15.79
N PRO A 111 0.40 -0.44 -16.57
CA PRO A 111 -0.65 -1.41 -16.89
C PRO A 111 -0.13 -2.70 -17.54
N ALA A 112 0.97 -2.65 -18.30
CA ALA A 112 1.51 -3.83 -18.98
C ALA A 112 2.18 -4.80 -18.00
N LYS A 113 2.73 -4.28 -16.89
CA LYS A 113 3.23 -5.12 -15.79
C LYS A 113 2.10 -5.66 -14.92
N ALA A 114 1.04 -4.87 -14.72
CA ALA A 114 -0.11 -5.28 -13.92
C ALA A 114 -0.97 -6.34 -14.63
N ASP A 115 -1.14 -6.20 -15.94
CA ASP A 115 -1.87 -7.15 -16.80
C ASP A 115 -1.05 -7.47 -18.07
N PRO A 116 -0.11 -8.43 -17.98
CA PRO A 116 0.74 -8.81 -19.12
C PRO A 116 -0.03 -9.42 -20.30
N ASP A 117 -1.27 -9.87 -20.08
CA ASP A 117 -2.11 -10.47 -21.11
C ASP A 117 -2.89 -9.40 -21.92
N ASP A 118 -2.95 -8.15 -21.43
CA ASP A 118 -3.54 -7.01 -22.16
C ASP A 118 -2.55 -6.42 -23.17
N GLU A 119 -2.66 -6.84 -24.42
CA GLU A 119 -1.82 -6.34 -25.53
C GLU A 119 -1.91 -4.81 -25.75
N THR A 120 -2.98 -4.17 -25.27
CA THR A 120 -3.14 -2.70 -25.39
C THR A 120 -2.46 -1.92 -24.27
N ALA A 121 -2.17 -2.58 -23.15
CA ALA A 121 -1.56 -1.97 -21.96
C ALA A 121 -0.15 -1.45 -22.21
N MET A 122 0.59 -2.05 -23.16
CA MET A 122 1.95 -1.64 -23.52
C MET A 122 2.05 -0.20 -24.04
N TRP A 123 0.94 0.39 -24.50
CA TRP A 123 0.92 1.73 -25.11
C TRP A 123 0.12 2.76 -24.30
N SER A 124 -0.38 2.40 -23.12
CA SER A 124 -1.31 3.25 -22.38
C SER A 124 -0.65 4.20 -21.38
N GLY A 125 0.64 4.02 -21.07
CA GLY A 125 1.30 4.70 -19.95
C GLY A 125 0.59 4.45 -18.61
N PRO A 126 0.88 5.23 -17.56
CA PRO A 126 0.19 5.13 -16.28
C PRO A 126 -1.32 5.37 -16.43
N ARG A 127 -2.12 4.54 -15.76
CA ARG A 127 -3.59 4.64 -15.77
C ARG A 127 -4.07 5.21 -14.43
N GLY A 128 -5.05 6.11 -14.49
CA GLY A 128 -5.68 6.68 -13.29
C GLY A 128 -5.09 8.01 -12.79
N ALA A 129 -4.00 8.51 -13.39
CA ALA A 129 -3.38 9.78 -12.98
C ALA A 129 -4.33 11.00 -13.03
N HIS A 130 -5.36 10.95 -13.88
CA HIS A 130 -6.41 11.98 -13.97
C HIS A 130 -7.22 12.15 -12.66
N ALA A 131 -7.21 11.15 -11.78
CA ALA A 131 -7.86 11.21 -10.47
C ALA A 131 -7.02 11.91 -9.39
N ALA A 132 -5.83 12.44 -9.74
CA ALA A 132 -4.96 13.20 -8.84
C ALA A 132 -5.67 14.33 -8.06
N PRO A 133 -6.59 15.13 -8.63
CA PRO A 133 -7.33 16.12 -7.84
C PRO A 133 -8.15 15.52 -6.70
N ALA A 134 -8.75 14.34 -6.91
CA ALA A 134 -9.50 13.64 -5.88
C ALA A 134 -8.58 13.11 -4.78
N LEU A 135 -7.42 12.55 -5.14
CA LEU A 135 -6.40 12.08 -4.19
C LEU A 135 -5.85 13.22 -3.33
N ALA A 136 -5.56 14.35 -3.97
CA ALA A 136 -5.06 15.57 -3.34
C ALA A 136 -6.09 16.15 -2.36
N ALA A 137 -7.36 16.25 -2.79
CA ALA A 137 -8.47 16.68 -1.94
C ALA A 137 -8.68 15.74 -0.73
N LEU A 138 -8.65 14.42 -0.95
CA LEU A 138 -8.77 13.41 0.10
C LEU A 138 -7.68 13.56 1.17
N SER A 139 -6.47 13.96 0.75
CA SER A 139 -5.35 14.22 1.64
C SER A 139 -5.39 15.61 2.30
N GLY A 140 -6.38 16.44 1.97
CA GLY A 140 -6.49 17.82 2.47
C GLY A 140 -5.48 18.77 1.84
N ARG A 141 -4.99 18.45 0.63
CA ARG A 141 -3.96 19.19 -0.13
C ARG A 141 -4.43 19.48 -1.57
N PRO A 142 -5.61 20.08 -1.79
CA PRO A 142 -6.14 20.29 -3.15
C PRO A 142 -5.19 21.09 -4.06
N ASP A 143 -4.40 22.01 -3.49
CA ASP A 143 -3.44 22.83 -4.24
C ASP A 143 -2.29 22.01 -4.86
N ALA A 144 -2.04 20.78 -4.39
CA ALA A 144 -1.01 19.88 -4.93
C ALA A 144 -1.53 19.04 -6.12
N ALA A 145 -2.77 19.22 -6.55
CA ALA A 145 -3.42 18.36 -7.56
C ALA A 145 -2.65 18.29 -8.89
N ASP A 146 -2.12 19.42 -9.36
CA ASP A 146 -1.38 19.47 -10.62
C ASP A 146 -0.03 18.75 -10.51
N ASP A 147 0.72 19.00 -9.44
CA ASP A 147 2.00 18.33 -9.19
C ASP A 147 1.84 16.81 -9.01
N VAL A 148 0.77 16.37 -8.33
CA VAL A 148 0.44 14.96 -8.16
C VAL A 148 0.07 14.32 -9.50
N ARG A 149 -0.68 15.03 -10.35
CA ARG A 149 -1.05 14.55 -11.68
C ARG A 149 0.17 14.39 -12.57
N GLU A 150 1.08 15.36 -12.54
CA GLU A 150 2.35 15.30 -13.26
C GLU A 150 3.15 14.08 -12.81
N LEU A 151 3.43 13.96 -11.51
CA LEU A 151 4.18 12.84 -10.93
C LEU A 151 3.60 11.47 -11.26
N LEU A 152 2.28 11.31 -11.15
CA LEU A 152 1.61 10.03 -11.43
C LEU A 152 1.52 9.72 -12.93
N GLY A 153 1.59 10.74 -13.79
CA GLY A 153 1.53 10.61 -15.25
C GLY A 153 2.87 10.30 -15.91
N GLU A 154 3.98 10.41 -15.18
CA GLU A 154 5.31 10.08 -15.68
C GLU A 154 5.47 8.58 -15.95
N GLU A 155 6.14 8.23 -17.03
CA GLU A 155 6.64 6.86 -17.25
C GLU A 155 8.03 6.75 -16.65
N LEU A 156 8.23 5.83 -15.70
CA LEU A 156 9.54 5.66 -15.07
C LEU A 156 10.53 5.03 -16.05
N GLY A 157 11.72 5.62 -16.13
CA GLY A 157 12.84 5.04 -16.87
C GLY A 157 13.46 3.83 -16.15
N GLU A 158 14.38 3.12 -16.82
CA GLU A 158 15.03 1.90 -16.29
C GLU A 158 15.80 2.12 -14.97
N SER A 159 16.20 3.34 -14.66
CA SER A 159 16.95 3.71 -13.45
C SER A 159 16.08 4.22 -12.30
N GLU A 160 14.81 4.47 -12.56
CA GLU A 160 13.88 5.05 -11.59
C GLU A 160 13.11 3.93 -10.87
N GLN A 161 12.70 4.22 -9.64
CA GLN A 161 12.10 3.25 -8.72
C GLN A 161 10.76 3.78 -8.20
N GLU A 162 9.79 2.89 -8.03
CA GLU A 162 8.48 3.28 -7.51
C GLU A 162 8.54 3.82 -6.07
N SER A 163 9.54 3.42 -5.28
CA SER A 163 9.82 3.99 -3.97
C SER A 163 10.16 5.48 -4.03
N GLU A 164 10.85 5.95 -5.08
CA GLU A 164 11.14 7.37 -5.27
C GLU A 164 9.87 8.15 -5.60
N ARG A 165 9.04 7.61 -6.50
CA ARG A 165 7.71 8.16 -6.79
C ARG A 165 6.83 8.23 -5.55
N LEU A 166 6.75 7.14 -4.78
CA LEU A 166 5.94 7.09 -3.56
C LEU A 166 6.44 8.11 -2.52
N MET A 167 7.75 8.29 -2.39
CA MET A 167 8.31 9.32 -1.50
C MET A 167 7.94 10.74 -1.96
N ALA A 168 8.02 11.03 -3.26
CA ALA A 168 7.59 12.31 -3.82
C ALA A 168 6.08 12.54 -3.61
N LEU A 169 5.26 11.51 -3.83
CA LEU A 169 3.83 11.54 -3.61
C LEU A 169 3.48 11.80 -2.14
N ALA A 170 4.16 11.10 -1.22
CA ALA A 170 3.96 11.28 0.21
C ALA A 170 4.25 12.72 0.66
N ARG A 171 5.30 13.35 0.11
CA ARG A 171 5.61 14.76 0.38
C ARG A 171 4.52 15.71 -0.12
N LEU A 172 4.06 15.53 -1.36
CA LEU A 172 3.00 16.37 -1.95
C LEU A 172 1.69 16.26 -1.15
N LEU A 173 1.35 15.05 -0.71
CA LEU A 173 0.09 14.77 -0.02
C LEU A 173 0.16 14.92 1.50
N GLY A 174 1.34 15.18 2.06
CA GLY A 174 1.55 15.23 3.51
C GLY A 174 1.27 13.88 4.18
N TRP A 175 1.60 12.79 3.51
CA TRP A 175 1.61 11.46 4.11
C TRP A 175 2.93 11.23 4.85
N PRO A 176 2.99 10.26 5.76
CA PRO A 176 4.25 9.89 6.40
C PRO A 176 5.33 9.53 5.36
N GLU A 177 6.51 10.15 5.40
CA GLU A 177 7.54 9.90 4.38
C GLU A 177 8.21 8.52 4.53
N TRP A 178 8.05 7.87 5.68
CA TRP A 178 8.65 6.56 5.97
C TRP A 178 7.90 5.36 5.35
N LEU A 179 6.82 5.58 4.59
CA LEU A 179 6.02 4.51 3.98
C LEU A 179 6.84 3.56 3.10
N VAL A 180 7.86 4.07 2.43
CA VAL A 180 8.77 3.28 1.57
C VAL A 180 9.68 2.35 2.38
N ALA A 181 9.82 2.61 3.68
CA ALA A 181 10.75 1.92 4.55
C ALA A 181 10.08 0.82 5.41
N VAL A 182 8.79 0.55 5.18
CA VAL A 182 7.98 -0.39 5.99
C VAL A 182 8.44 -1.84 5.91
N ASP A 183 9.14 -2.23 4.84
CA ASP A 183 9.78 -3.55 4.72
C ASP A 183 10.83 -3.81 5.82
N SER A 184 11.31 -2.74 6.49
CA SER A 184 12.20 -2.88 7.65
C SER A 184 11.52 -3.57 8.85
N LEU A 185 10.19 -3.56 8.94
CA LEU A 185 9.46 -4.17 10.05
C LEU A 185 9.76 -5.68 10.19
N PRO A 186 9.90 -6.22 11.41
CA PRO A 186 9.66 -5.58 12.71
C PRO A 186 10.88 -4.84 13.30
N ARG A 187 11.92 -4.55 12.49
CA ARG A 187 13.04 -3.71 12.93
C ARG A 187 12.65 -2.23 12.90
N ARG A 188 13.57 -1.37 13.32
CA ARG A 188 13.40 0.09 13.25
C ARG A 188 13.15 0.52 11.81
N VAL A 189 12.15 1.36 11.61
CA VAL A 189 11.85 1.99 10.31
C VAL A 189 12.72 3.26 10.18
N PRO A 190 13.64 3.33 9.21
CA PRO A 190 14.40 4.56 8.94
C PRO A 190 13.49 5.77 8.72
N GLY A 191 13.75 6.87 9.44
CA GLY A 191 12.95 8.09 9.34
C GLY A 191 11.52 7.99 9.90
N GLY A 192 11.12 6.82 10.41
CA GLY A 192 9.78 6.59 10.96
C GLY A 192 9.75 6.29 12.46
N PRO A 193 8.59 5.86 12.98
CA PRO A 193 8.43 5.51 14.38
C PRO A 193 9.33 4.36 14.83
N ASP A 194 9.64 4.32 16.12
CA ASP A 194 10.31 3.18 16.71
C ASP A 194 9.48 1.90 16.55
N ALA A 195 10.15 0.76 16.40
CA ALA A 195 9.48 -0.54 16.21
C ALA A 195 8.47 -0.86 17.33
N SER A 196 8.71 -0.38 18.56
CA SER A 196 7.82 -0.55 19.71
C SER A 196 6.54 0.29 19.64
N ALA A 197 6.48 1.32 18.78
CA ALA A 197 5.28 2.14 18.58
C ALA A 197 4.22 1.39 17.73
N PHE A 198 4.64 0.39 16.96
CA PHE A 198 3.76 -0.41 16.13
C PHE A 198 3.01 -1.49 16.94
N LEU A 199 1.71 -1.56 16.75
CA LEU A 199 0.90 -2.66 17.25
C LEU A 199 0.93 -3.82 16.24
N ARG A 200 1.44 -4.98 16.65
CA ARG A 200 1.41 -6.20 15.82
C ARG A 200 0.10 -6.95 15.98
N LEU A 201 -0.68 -7.02 14.91
CA LEU A 201 -1.87 -7.87 14.79
C LEU A 201 -1.52 -9.18 14.06
N ARG A 202 -2.00 -10.29 14.61
CA ARG A 202 -1.85 -11.64 14.05
C ARG A 202 -3.23 -12.28 14.02
N VAL A 203 -3.87 -12.28 12.85
CA VAL A 203 -5.25 -12.74 12.68
C VAL A 203 -6.21 -11.97 13.61
N GLY A 204 -6.04 -10.65 13.68
CA GLY A 204 -6.79 -9.74 14.55
C GLY A 204 -6.47 -9.85 16.04
N ARG A 205 -5.40 -10.55 16.44
CA ARG A 205 -5.03 -10.72 17.84
C ARG A 205 -3.63 -10.22 18.14
N THR A 206 -3.45 -9.72 19.35
CA THR A 206 -2.15 -9.29 19.89
C THR A 206 -1.53 -10.39 20.76
N GLY A 207 -0.24 -10.25 21.09
CA GLY A 207 0.44 -11.10 22.08
C GLY A 207 0.50 -12.60 21.73
N PRO A 208 0.66 -13.48 22.75
CA PRO A 208 0.84 -14.93 22.57
C PRO A 208 -0.34 -15.62 21.88
N ALA A 209 -1.57 -15.19 22.16
CA ALA A 209 -2.78 -15.73 21.54
C ALA A 209 -2.80 -15.50 20.01
N GLY A 210 -2.27 -14.37 19.55
CA GLY A 210 -2.10 -14.09 18.13
C GLY A 210 -1.04 -14.98 17.48
N VAL A 211 0.04 -15.33 18.18
CA VAL A 211 1.09 -16.23 17.65
C VAL A 211 0.51 -17.62 17.37
N LEU A 212 -0.26 -18.17 18.31
CA LEU A 212 -0.90 -19.49 18.13
C LEU A 212 -1.94 -19.45 17.00
N ALA A 213 -2.75 -18.40 16.93
CA ALA A 213 -3.75 -18.23 15.86
C ALA A 213 -3.10 -18.12 14.47
N ALA A 214 -2.01 -17.36 14.33
CA ALA A 214 -1.28 -17.23 13.07
C ALA A 214 -0.69 -18.56 12.60
N ARG A 215 -0.15 -19.38 13.52
CA ARG A 215 0.35 -20.72 13.18
C ARG A 215 -0.75 -21.61 12.60
N ALA A 216 -1.93 -21.62 13.20
CA ALA A 216 -3.07 -22.38 12.70
C ALA A 216 -3.57 -21.85 11.33
N ALA A 217 -3.64 -20.52 11.17
CA ALA A 217 -4.09 -19.90 9.93
C ALA A 217 -3.13 -20.13 8.75
N ARG A 218 -1.81 -20.20 9.00
CA ARG A 218 -0.81 -20.50 7.95
C ARG A 218 -1.02 -21.86 7.30
N VAL A 219 -1.51 -22.86 8.04
CA VAL A 219 -1.80 -24.19 7.48
C VAL A 219 -2.95 -24.10 6.48
N VAL A 220 -4.05 -23.47 6.87
CA VAL A 220 -5.25 -23.31 6.03
C VAL A 220 -4.98 -22.47 4.77
N ARG A 221 -4.06 -21.50 4.84
CA ARG A 221 -3.69 -20.64 3.71
C ARG A 221 -2.66 -21.26 2.76
N ARG A 222 -2.04 -22.39 3.12
CA ARG A 222 -1.04 -23.08 2.26
C ARG A 222 -1.67 -24.18 1.39
N ASP A 223 -2.80 -24.71 1.82
CA ASP A 223 -3.55 -25.78 1.13
C ASP A 223 -4.67 -25.23 0.21
N ALA A 224 -4.60 -23.93 -0.14
CA ALA A 224 -5.63 -23.20 -0.87
C ALA A 224 -5.05 -22.47 -2.07
#